data_AF-A0A3R6XB24-F1
#
_entry.id   AF-A0A3R6XB24-F1
#
_cell.length_a   1.000
_cell.length_b   1.000
_cell.length_c   1.000
_cell.angle_alpha   90.00
_cell.angle_beta   90.00
_cell.angle_gamma   90.00
#
_symmetry.space_group_name_H-M   'P 1'
#
loop_
_entity.id
_entity.type
_entity.pdbx_description
1 polymer ?
#
loop_
_entity_poly.entity_id
_entity_poly.type
_entity_poly.pdbx_seq_one_letter_code
_entity_poly.pdbx_strand_id
1 'polypeptide(L)'
;MARRASLQGSQAAPPLTSRNISQGLALLTNLDQQRQAKRARYSTIRAEEPDENLDSTSPIYDAFVDKQGPDGYQGIQREVRAVLPTKKPIGGVLTADELRTNDRIASDRVIVENFFGRLKTLWSVCSDIYAWKRQNYDMLFQTCLALTNVHVRIHKLRAEDGDANTQYVNRLISIGSKIVKNKKAASRTYRSKRKVRLSLAMAAESAFTAADPGGSDTEIGSHSESDSGRLFY
;
A
#
# COMPACT_ATOMS: atom_id res chain seq x y z
N MET A 1 -12.21 -40.56 -47.21
CA MET A 1 -12.98 -40.96 -46.01
C MET A 1 -12.72 -39.95 -44.91
N ALA A 2 -13.70 -39.11 -44.56
CA ALA A 2 -13.58 -38.12 -43.48
C ALA A 2 -14.75 -38.29 -42.51
N ARG A 3 -14.43 -38.49 -41.22
CA ARG A 3 -15.40 -38.65 -40.13
C ARG A 3 -16.11 -37.32 -39.86
N ARG A 4 -17.44 -37.29 -40.00
CA ARG A 4 -18.29 -36.19 -39.53
C ARG A 4 -18.37 -36.24 -38.00
N ALA A 5 -17.96 -35.16 -37.34
CA ALA A 5 -18.21 -34.94 -35.92
C ALA A 5 -19.71 -34.62 -35.73
N SER A 6 -20.35 -35.37 -34.83
CA SER A 6 -21.74 -35.16 -34.42
C SER A 6 -21.87 -33.88 -33.59
N LEU A 7 -22.59 -32.90 -34.11
CA LEU A 7 -23.05 -31.72 -33.36
C LEU A 7 -24.11 -32.18 -32.34
N GLN A 8 -23.74 -32.25 -31.06
CA GLN A 8 -24.70 -32.40 -29.97
C GLN A 8 -25.51 -31.10 -29.83
N GLY A 9 -26.83 -31.26 -29.76
CA GLY A 9 -27.82 -30.19 -29.77
C GLY A 9 -27.66 -29.17 -28.65
N SER A 10 -28.06 -27.94 -28.95
CA SER A 10 -28.23 -26.85 -27.98
C SER A 10 -29.20 -27.27 -26.89
N GLN A 11 -28.71 -27.46 -25.66
CA GLN A 11 -29.57 -27.53 -24.48
C GLN A 11 -30.12 -26.14 -24.18
N ALA A 12 -31.44 -26.03 -24.01
CA ALA A 12 -32.11 -24.80 -23.63
C ALA A 12 -31.57 -24.28 -22.28
N ALA A 13 -31.36 -22.97 -22.17
CA ALA A 13 -30.88 -22.35 -20.94
C ALA A 13 -31.82 -22.68 -19.78
N PRO A 14 -31.30 -23.09 -18.61
CA PRO A 14 -32.14 -23.50 -17.49
C PRO A 14 -33.02 -22.33 -17.02
N PRO A 15 -34.27 -22.59 -16.61
CA PRO A 15 -35.20 -21.54 -16.22
C PRO A 15 -34.65 -20.75 -15.03
N LEU A 16 -34.79 -19.41 -15.08
CA LEU A 16 -34.38 -18.48 -14.03
C LEU A 16 -35.25 -18.66 -12.79
N THR A 17 -34.87 -19.65 -11.98
CA THR A 17 -35.55 -20.02 -10.75
C THR A 17 -34.66 -19.59 -9.59
N SER A 18 -35.24 -19.15 -8.47
CA SER A 18 -34.48 -18.72 -7.28
C SER A 18 -33.39 -19.73 -6.87
N ARG A 19 -33.71 -21.03 -6.94
CA ARG A 19 -32.77 -22.12 -6.68
C ARG A 19 -31.56 -22.15 -7.62
N ASN A 20 -31.77 -21.94 -8.92
CA ASN A 20 -30.70 -21.95 -9.92
C ASN A 20 -29.79 -20.72 -9.75
N ILE A 21 -30.37 -19.58 -9.35
CA ILE A 21 -29.63 -18.37 -9.03
C ILE A 21 -28.76 -18.59 -7.78
N SER A 22 -29.31 -19.15 -6.71
CA SER A 22 -28.56 -19.47 -5.49
C SER A 22 -27.42 -20.46 -5.75
N GLN A 23 -27.66 -21.48 -6.58
CA GLN A 23 -26.63 -22.43 -7.00
C GLN A 23 -25.54 -21.76 -7.84
N GLY A 24 -25.91 -20.88 -8.78
CA GLY A 24 -24.96 -20.09 -9.56
C GLY A 24 -24.11 -19.16 -8.70
N LEU A 25 -24.72 -18.48 -7.73
CA LEU A 25 -24.00 -17.63 -6.76
C LEU A 25 -23.03 -18.46 -5.91
N ALA A 26 -23.45 -19.62 -5.41
CA ALA A 26 -22.58 -20.51 -4.63
C ALA A 26 -21.38 -21.04 -5.44
N LEU A 27 -21.58 -21.29 -6.74
CA LEU A 27 -20.50 -21.70 -7.63
C LEU A 27 -19.53 -20.54 -7.89
N LEU A 28 -20.05 -19.32 -8.12
CA LEU A 28 -19.23 -18.13 -8.31
C LEU A 28 -18.42 -17.76 -7.07
N THR A 29 -19.02 -17.86 -5.88
CA THR A 29 -18.30 -17.61 -4.61
C THR A 29 -17.20 -18.64 -4.39
N ASN A 30 -17.44 -19.91 -4.70
CA ASN A 30 -16.42 -20.96 -4.62
C ASN A 30 -15.25 -20.70 -5.58
N LEU A 31 -15.55 -20.35 -6.84
CA LEU A 31 -14.52 -20.00 -7.82
C LEU A 31 -13.71 -18.77 -7.40
N ASP A 32 -14.35 -17.76 -6.83
CA ASP A 32 -13.64 -16.57 -6.35
C ASP A 32 -12.74 -16.90 -5.15
N GLN A 33 -13.22 -17.73 -4.22
CA GLN A 33 -12.42 -18.25 -3.11
C GLN A 33 -11.19 -19.01 -3.58
N GLN A 34 -11.33 -19.87 -4.61
CA GLN A 34 -10.21 -20.60 -5.19
C GLN A 34 -9.19 -19.65 -5.84
N ARG A 35 -9.64 -18.62 -6.55
CA ARG A 35 -8.76 -17.58 -7.13
C ARG A 35 -8.02 -16.82 -6.03
N GLN A 36 -8.71 -16.45 -4.94
CA GLN A 36 -8.10 -15.77 -3.80
C GLN A 36 -7.08 -16.67 -3.07
N ALA A 37 -7.41 -17.94 -2.84
CA ALA A 37 -6.51 -18.91 -2.23
C ALA A 37 -5.25 -19.16 -3.08
N LYS A 38 -5.40 -19.22 -4.41
CA LYS A 38 -4.26 -19.32 -5.33
C LYS A 38 -3.37 -18.06 -5.27
N ARG A 39 -3.97 -16.87 -5.18
CA ARG A 39 -3.23 -15.61 -5.00
C ARG A 39 -2.49 -15.55 -3.67
N ALA A 40 -3.08 -16.08 -2.58
CA ALA A 40 -2.46 -16.09 -1.26
C ALA A 40 -1.28 -17.08 -1.13
N ARG A 41 -1.17 -18.09 -2.01
CA ARG A 41 -0.08 -19.08 -2.02
C ARG A 41 1.25 -18.54 -2.57
N TYR A 42 1.23 -17.39 -3.26
CA TYR A 42 2.43 -16.72 -3.73
C TYR A 42 2.58 -15.42 -2.94
N SER A 43 3.72 -15.23 -2.27
CA SER A 43 4.04 -13.95 -1.62
C SER A 43 3.96 -12.84 -2.67
N THR A 44 3.07 -11.87 -2.46
CA THR A 44 2.96 -10.66 -3.28
C THR A 44 4.17 -9.75 -3.18
N ILE A 45 5.10 -10.04 -2.28
CA ILE A 45 6.33 -9.28 -2.09
C ILE A 45 7.48 -10.28 -2.22
N ARG A 46 8.11 -10.29 -3.40
CA ARG A 46 9.53 -10.64 -3.48
C ARG A 46 10.28 -9.37 -3.06
N ALA A 47 11.37 -9.52 -2.32
CA ALA A 47 12.30 -8.40 -2.18
C ALA A 47 12.71 -8.01 -3.61
N GLU A 48 12.36 -6.80 -4.03
CA GLU A 48 12.82 -6.29 -5.32
C GLU A 48 14.33 -6.12 -5.20
N GLU A 49 15.06 -6.71 -6.15
CA GLU A 49 16.43 -6.28 -6.39
C GLU A 49 16.39 -4.82 -6.85
N PRO A 50 17.37 -3.99 -6.46
CA PRO A 50 17.39 -2.58 -6.85
C PRO A 50 17.28 -2.47 -8.37
N ASP A 51 16.29 -1.71 -8.82
CA ASP A 51 15.99 -1.51 -10.23
C ASP A 51 16.98 -0.50 -10.84
N GLU A 52 18.16 -0.97 -11.23
CA GLU A 52 19.14 -0.19 -12.00
C GLU A 52 18.71 -0.09 -13.47
N ASN A 53 17.55 0.52 -13.76
CA ASN A 53 17.15 0.78 -15.14
C ASN A 53 17.88 2.03 -15.68
N LEU A 54 19.06 1.82 -16.25
CA LEU A 54 19.92 2.86 -16.85
C LEU A 54 19.25 3.62 -18.02
N ASP A 55 18.18 3.08 -18.62
CA ASP A 55 17.44 3.70 -19.73
C ASP A 55 15.96 3.95 -19.34
N SER A 56 15.75 4.47 -18.13
CA SER A 56 14.42 4.91 -17.73
C SER A 56 13.91 6.00 -18.67
N THR A 57 12.66 5.87 -19.11
CA THR A 57 11.95 6.95 -19.84
C THR A 57 11.68 8.17 -18.93
N SER A 58 11.97 8.08 -17.64
CA SER A 58 11.73 9.12 -16.63
C SER A 58 12.90 9.25 -15.65
N PRO A 59 14.13 9.53 -16.14
CA PRO A 59 15.36 9.46 -15.35
C PRO A 59 15.39 10.49 -14.21
N ILE A 60 14.71 11.64 -14.39
CA ILE A 60 14.55 12.66 -13.35
C ILE A 60 13.67 12.13 -12.21
N TYR A 61 12.63 11.35 -12.52
CA TYR A 61 11.73 10.81 -11.50
C TYR A 61 12.42 9.72 -10.68
N ASP A 62 13.13 8.80 -11.32
CA ASP A 62 13.83 7.73 -10.61
C ASP A 62 14.93 8.29 -9.69
N ALA A 63 15.73 9.25 -10.18
CA ALA A 63 16.73 9.93 -9.36
C ALA A 63 16.12 10.65 -8.13
N PHE A 64 14.89 11.16 -8.26
CA PHE A 64 14.21 11.84 -7.16
C PHE A 64 13.62 10.87 -6.14
N VAL A 65 13.04 9.76 -6.60
CA VAL A 65 12.49 8.69 -5.74
C VAL A 65 13.62 8.01 -4.96
N ASP A 66 14.77 7.75 -5.59
CA ASP A 66 15.94 7.18 -4.93
C ASP A 66 16.50 8.10 -3.84
N LYS A 67 16.53 9.43 -4.08
CA LYS A 67 17.07 10.40 -3.12
C LYS A 67 16.10 10.74 -1.98
N GLN A 68 14.80 10.86 -2.25
CA GLN A 68 13.84 11.42 -1.28
C GLN A 68 12.70 10.45 -0.88
N GLY A 69 12.64 9.26 -1.46
CA GLY A 69 11.63 8.25 -1.15
C GLY A 69 10.26 8.54 -1.77
N PRO A 70 9.19 7.87 -1.28
CA PRO A 70 7.84 7.94 -1.85
C PRO A 70 7.18 9.33 -1.76
N ASP A 71 7.60 10.12 -0.76
CA ASP A 71 7.23 11.52 -0.57
C ASP A 71 8.20 12.48 -1.27
N GLY A 72 8.89 11.96 -2.29
CA GLY A 72 9.47 12.77 -3.36
C GLY A 72 8.40 13.70 -3.96
N TYR A 73 8.54 14.37 -5.09
CA TYR A 73 7.64 15.48 -5.46
C TYR A 73 7.63 16.69 -4.48
N GLN A 74 7.64 16.54 -3.14
CA GLN A 74 7.73 17.65 -2.20
C GLN A 74 9.13 18.26 -2.24
N GLY A 75 9.22 19.51 -2.69
CA GLY A 75 10.50 20.20 -2.86
C GLY A 75 11.10 20.06 -4.25
N ILE A 76 10.45 19.32 -5.17
CA ILE A 76 10.93 19.15 -6.55
C ILE A 76 11.03 20.49 -7.29
N GLN A 77 10.28 21.52 -6.87
CA GLN A 77 10.36 22.88 -7.38
C GLN A 77 11.76 23.53 -7.25
N ARG A 78 12.65 22.95 -6.42
CA ARG A 78 14.05 23.38 -6.28
C ARG A 78 14.95 22.85 -7.40
N GLU A 79 14.53 21.76 -8.04
CA GLU A 79 15.32 21.05 -9.06
C GLU A 79 14.71 21.23 -10.46
N VAL A 80 13.38 21.26 -10.55
CA VAL A 80 12.65 21.43 -11.82
C VAL A 80 11.52 22.44 -11.66
N ARG A 81 11.11 23.06 -12.77
CA ARG A 81 9.91 23.90 -12.78
C ARG A 81 8.68 23.04 -12.46
N ALA A 82 8.08 23.24 -11.29
CA ALA A 82 6.89 22.54 -10.85
C ALA A 82 5.76 23.51 -10.47
N VAL A 83 4.55 23.20 -10.90
CA VAL A 83 3.32 23.93 -10.50
C VAL A 83 2.65 23.10 -9.42
N LEU A 84 2.85 23.48 -8.16
CA LEU A 84 2.34 22.76 -7.00
C LEU A 84 1.45 23.68 -6.17
N PRO A 85 0.37 23.16 -5.57
CA PRO A 85 -0.42 23.93 -4.62
C PRO A 85 0.41 24.25 -3.38
N THR A 86 0.26 25.48 -2.88
CA THR A 86 0.88 25.92 -1.64
C THR A 86 0.27 25.17 -0.46
N LYS A 87 1.10 24.49 0.32
CA LYS A 87 0.66 23.77 1.51
C LYS A 87 0.39 24.76 2.64
N LYS A 88 -0.69 24.52 3.38
CA LYS A 88 -1.00 25.25 4.61
C LYS A 88 0.18 25.17 5.60
N PRO A 89 0.69 26.31 6.12
CA PRO A 89 1.75 26.30 7.13
C PRO A 89 1.27 25.68 8.44
N ILE A 90 2.21 25.11 9.21
CA ILE A 90 1.90 24.47 10.50
C ILE A 90 1.30 25.51 11.44
N GLY A 91 0.06 25.29 11.89
CA GLY A 91 -0.66 26.20 12.79
C GLY A 91 -1.14 27.52 12.16
N GLY A 92 -0.84 27.78 10.88
CA GLY A 92 -1.26 29.00 10.17
C GLY A 92 -2.43 28.78 9.23
N VAL A 93 -2.78 29.80 8.45
CA VAL A 93 -3.80 29.73 7.38
C VAL A 93 -3.17 30.17 6.06
N LEU A 94 -3.72 29.66 4.95
CA LEU A 94 -3.37 30.18 3.64
C LEU A 94 -3.98 31.58 3.49
N THR A 95 -3.23 32.46 2.85
CA THR A 95 -3.75 33.77 2.43
C THR A 95 -4.84 33.59 1.37
N ALA A 96 -5.69 34.60 1.18
CA ALA A 96 -6.72 34.58 0.15
C ALA A 96 -6.13 34.38 -1.26
N ASP A 97 -4.95 34.92 -1.51
CA ASP A 97 -4.29 34.86 -2.82
C ASP A 97 -3.69 33.47 -3.10
N GLU A 98 -3.11 32.85 -2.06
CA GLU A 98 -2.65 31.46 -2.15
C GLU A 98 -3.83 30.50 -2.35
N LEU A 99 -4.95 30.75 -1.69
CA LEU A 99 -6.15 29.94 -1.86
C LEU A 99 -6.67 30.02 -3.30
N ARG A 100 -6.80 31.23 -3.86
CA ARG A 100 -7.20 31.40 -5.27
C ARG A 100 -6.23 30.72 -6.24
N THR A 101 -4.93 30.78 -5.94
CA THR A 101 -3.90 30.11 -6.76
C THR A 101 -4.06 28.59 -6.70
N ASN A 102 -4.27 28.05 -5.50
CA ASN A 102 -4.53 26.62 -5.31
C ASN A 102 -5.81 26.17 -6.00
N ASP A 103 -6.87 26.98 -5.96
CA ASP A 103 -8.14 26.68 -6.63
C ASP A 103 -7.97 26.63 -8.15
N ARG A 104 -7.18 27.54 -8.73
CA ARG A 104 -6.84 27.49 -10.15
C ARG A 104 -6.04 26.24 -10.50
N ILE A 105 -5.03 25.91 -9.70
CA ILE A 105 -4.23 24.69 -9.89
C ILE A 105 -5.11 23.44 -9.78
N ALA A 106 -6.01 23.39 -8.81
CA ALA A 106 -6.95 22.29 -8.63
C ALA A 106 -7.89 22.17 -9.83
N SER A 107 -8.39 23.29 -10.34
CA SER A 107 -9.25 23.33 -11.53
C SER A 107 -8.55 22.78 -12.78
N ASP A 108 -7.30 23.19 -13.01
CA ASP A 108 -6.50 22.68 -14.14
C ASP A 108 -6.22 21.17 -14.01
N ARG A 109 -6.04 20.70 -12.77
CA ARG A 109 -5.76 19.29 -12.48
C ARG A 109 -6.94 18.34 -12.75
N VAL A 110 -8.18 18.85 -12.77
CA VAL A 110 -9.39 18.02 -12.99
C VAL A 110 -9.28 17.19 -14.27
N ILE A 111 -8.72 17.73 -15.35
CA ILE A 111 -8.55 17.00 -16.62
C ILE A 111 -7.64 15.79 -16.44
N VAL A 112 -6.55 15.95 -15.69
CA VAL A 112 -5.59 14.89 -15.38
C VAL A 112 -6.26 13.80 -14.54
N GLU A 113 -7.02 14.19 -13.53
CA GLU A 113 -7.73 13.25 -12.66
C GLU A 113 -8.80 12.45 -13.42
N ASN A 114 -9.57 13.11 -14.27
CA ASN A 114 -10.54 12.44 -15.15
C ASN A 114 -9.84 11.46 -16.10
N PHE A 115 -8.71 11.86 -16.70
CA PHE A 115 -7.94 10.97 -17.56
C PHE A 115 -7.47 9.71 -16.84
N PHE A 116 -6.89 9.87 -15.64
CA PHE A 116 -6.44 8.73 -14.84
C PHE A 116 -7.58 7.88 -14.29
N GLY A 117 -8.73 8.48 -14.01
CA GLY A 117 -9.94 7.75 -13.68
C GLY A 117 -10.34 6.79 -14.79
N ARG A 118 -10.44 7.31 -16.01
CA ARG A 118 -10.73 6.49 -17.18
C ARG A 118 -9.69 5.41 -17.45
N LEU A 119 -8.40 5.76 -17.36
CA LEU A 119 -7.29 4.79 -17.51
C LEU A 119 -7.49 3.61 -16.55
N LYS A 120 -7.79 3.88 -15.27
CA LYS A 120 -7.95 2.85 -14.25
C LYS A 120 -9.26 2.08 -14.39
N THR A 121 -10.31 2.70 -14.93
CA THR A 121 -11.58 2.01 -15.20
C THR A 121 -11.45 1.06 -16.40
N LEU A 122 -10.73 1.46 -17.45
CA LEU A 122 -10.58 0.66 -18.66
C LEU A 122 -9.54 -0.47 -18.49
N TRP A 123 -8.45 -0.23 -17.74
CA TRP A 123 -7.30 -1.12 -17.74
C TRP A 123 -6.96 -1.60 -16.33
N SER A 124 -7.26 -2.88 -16.05
CA SER A 124 -7.00 -3.49 -14.74
C SER A 124 -5.52 -3.52 -14.35
N VAL A 125 -4.62 -3.54 -15.33
CA VAL A 125 -3.17 -3.50 -15.11
C VAL A 125 -2.71 -2.16 -14.52
N CYS A 126 -3.45 -1.08 -14.77
CA CYS A 126 -3.19 0.25 -14.22
C CYS A 126 -3.97 0.52 -12.93
N SER A 127 -4.93 -0.34 -12.57
CA SER A 127 -5.83 -0.14 -11.43
C SER A 127 -5.46 -0.95 -10.19
N ASP A 128 -4.58 -1.94 -10.29
CA ASP A 128 -4.17 -2.79 -9.17
C ASP A 128 -2.64 -2.92 -9.12
N ILE A 129 -2.15 -3.53 -8.04
CA ILE A 129 -0.72 -3.78 -7.87
C ILE A 129 -0.24 -4.71 -8.99
N TYR A 130 0.72 -4.22 -9.78
CA TYR A 130 1.34 -5.00 -10.82
C TYR A 130 2.29 -6.04 -10.20
N ALA A 131 2.06 -7.33 -10.51
CA ALA A 131 2.74 -8.46 -9.86
C ALA A 131 3.90 -9.05 -10.70
N TRP A 132 4.19 -8.49 -11.87
CA TRP A 132 5.24 -8.97 -12.77
C TRP A 132 6.44 -8.02 -12.72
N LYS A 133 7.51 -8.37 -13.45
CA LYS A 133 8.75 -7.59 -13.49
C LYS A 133 8.51 -6.14 -13.94
N ARG A 134 9.03 -5.18 -13.19
CA ARG A 134 8.91 -3.73 -13.47
C ARG A 134 9.32 -3.36 -14.89
N GLN A 135 10.37 -3.98 -15.44
CA GLN A 135 10.85 -3.73 -16.81
C GLN A 135 9.77 -3.99 -17.89
N ASN A 136 8.80 -4.85 -17.60
CA ASN A 136 7.70 -5.14 -18.53
C ASN A 136 6.51 -4.20 -18.35
N TYR A 137 6.47 -3.42 -17.25
CA TYR A 137 5.34 -2.55 -16.94
C TYR A 137 5.27 -1.35 -17.88
N ASP A 138 6.43 -0.77 -18.24
CA ASP A 138 6.47 0.45 -19.05
C ASP A 138 5.79 0.29 -20.40
N MET A 139 6.05 -0.82 -21.11
CA MET A 139 5.40 -1.14 -22.37
C MET A 139 3.87 -1.26 -22.21
N LEU A 140 3.40 -1.93 -21.14
CA LEU A 140 1.98 -2.09 -20.87
C LEU A 140 1.33 -0.75 -20.50
N PHE A 141 2.00 0.05 -19.68
CA PHE A 141 1.52 1.35 -19.24
C PHE A 141 1.43 2.33 -20.41
N GLN A 142 2.48 2.42 -21.24
CA GLN A 142 2.47 3.23 -22.46
C GLN A 142 1.36 2.80 -23.43
N THR A 143 1.14 1.50 -23.59
CA THR A 143 0.04 0.97 -24.40
C THR A 143 -1.32 1.40 -23.85
N CYS A 144 -1.53 1.29 -22.53
CA CYS A 144 -2.77 1.73 -21.88
C CYS A 144 -2.99 3.24 -22.02
N LEU A 145 -1.93 4.06 -21.92
CA LEU A 145 -1.99 5.50 -22.16
C LEU A 145 -2.40 5.80 -23.61
N ALA A 146 -1.77 5.16 -24.59
CA ALA A 146 -2.06 5.37 -26.00
C ALA A 146 -3.53 5.01 -26.33
N LEU A 147 -4.00 3.86 -25.85
CA LEU A 147 -5.39 3.43 -26.04
C LEU A 147 -6.38 4.35 -25.33
N THR A 148 -6.04 4.84 -24.13
CA THR A 148 -6.88 5.81 -23.42
C THR A 148 -6.96 7.13 -24.16
N ASN A 149 -5.85 7.62 -24.74
CA ASN A 149 -5.85 8.81 -25.59
C ASN A 149 -6.79 8.65 -26.80
N VAL A 150 -6.77 7.50 -27.47
CA VAL A 150 -7.73 7.19 -28.55
C VAL A 150 -9.16 7.20 -28.02
N HIS A 151 -9.41 6.54 -26.88
CA HIS A 151 -10.73 6.51 -26.26
C HIS A 151 -11.22 7.92 -25.89
N VAL A 152 -10.36 8.82 -25.42
CA VAL A 152 -10.69 10.21 -25.09
C VAL A 152 -11.05 11.02 -26.34
N ARG A 153 -10.42 10.74 -27.49
CA ARG A 153 -10.76 11.39 -28.76
C ARG A 153 -12.16 11.01 -29.26
N ILE A 154 -12.59 9.77 -29.00
CA ILE A 154 -13.90 9.26 -29.40
C ILE A 154 -14.97 9.64 -28.36
N HIS A 155 -14.62 9.55 -27.08
CA HIS A 155 -15.49 9.84 -25.95
C HIS A 155 -14.84 10.91 -25.07
N LYS A 156 -15.37 12.14 -25.06
CA LYS A 156 -14.81 13.23 -24.25
C LYS A 156 -14.73 12.83 -22.76
N LEU A 157 -13.74 13.37 -22.04
CA LEU A 157 -13.65 13.22 -20.58
C LEU A 157 -14.86 13.87 -19.90
N ARG A 158 -15.36 13.23 -18.85
CA ARG A 158 -16.55 13.63 -18.09
C ARG A 158 -16.26 13.62 -16.60
N ALA A 159 -17.16 14.21 -15.82
CA ALA A 159 -17.06 14.24 -14.36
C ALA A 159 -17.06 12.83 -13.74
N GLU A 160 -17.81 11.89 -14.32
CA GLU A 160 -17.85 10.48 -13.88
C GLU A 160 -16.48 9.78 -13.89
N ASP A 161 -15.56 10.20 -14.76
CA ASP A 161 -14.20 9.66 -14.75
C ASP A 161 -13.43 10.12 -13.50
N GLY A 162 -13.64 11.37 -13.07
CA GLY A 162 -13.06 11.89 -11.82
C GLY A 162 -13.57 11.16 -10.58
N ASP A 163 -14.86 10.78 -10.58
CA ASP A 163 -15.45 9.97 -9.52
C ASP A 163 -14.78 8.59 -9.43
N ALA A 164 -14.50 7.96 -10.57
CA ALA A 164 -13.78 6.69 -10.61
C ALA A 164 -12.37 6.81 -10.03
N ASN A 165 -11.63 7.88 -10.36
CA ASN A 165 -10.33 8.15 -9.76
C ASN A 165 -10.43 8.37 -8.25
N THR A 166 -11.45 9.12 -7.81
CA THR A 166 -11.70 9.40 -6.39
C THR A 166 -12.00 8.12 -5.60
N GLN A 167 -12.87 7.26 -6.13
CA GLN A 167 -13.18 5.96 -5.54
C GLN A 167 -11.93 5.08 -5.43
N TYR A 168 -11.09 5.08 -6.46
CA TYR A 168 -9.83 4.37 -6.45
C TYR A 168 -8.87 4.88 -5.36
N VAL A 169 -8.66 6.19 -5.27
CA VAL A 169 -7.80 6.81 -4.24
C VAL A 169 -8.31 6.49 -2.84
N ASN A 170 -9.63 6.59 -2.63
CA ASN A 170 -10.25 6.23 -1.35
C ASN A 170 -10.05 4.75 -0.98
N ARG A 171 -10.12 3.84 -1.96
CA ARG A 171 -9.79 2.42 -1.77
C ARG A 171 -8.34 2.25 -1.32
N LEU A 172 -7.39 2.94 -1.95
CA LEU A 172 -5.97 2.88 -1.57
C LEU A 172 -5.73 3.40 -0.14
N ILE A 173 -6.32 4.55 0.22
CA ILE A 173 -6.22 5.11 1.57
C ILE A 173 -6.78 4.12 2.61
N SER A 174 -7.90 3.46 2.29
CA SER A 174 -8.50 2.43 3.14
C SER A 174 -7.58 1.21 3.31
N ILE A 175 -6.96 0.73 2.23
CA ILE A 175 -5.99 -0.36 2.28
C ILE A 175 -4.77 0.03 3.13
N GLY A 176 -4.18 1.21 2.89
CA GLY A 176 -3.06 1.73 3.67
C GLY A 176 -3.40 1.84 5.16
N SER A 177 -4.59 2.37 5.47
CA SER A 177 -5.09 2.47 6.85
C SER A 177 -5.23 1.10 7.53
N LYS A 178 -5.70 0.08 6.80
CA LYS A 178 -5.80 -1.31 7.31
C LYS A 178 -4.42 -1.89 7.61
N ILE A 179 -3.45 -1.69 6.72
CA ILE A 179 -2.05 -2.15 6.92
C ILE A 179 -1.47 -1.53 8.19
N VAL A 180 -1.62 -0.21 8.37
CA VAL A 180 -1.13 0.49 9.57
C VAL A 180 -1.81 -0.02 10.84
N LYS A 181 -3.14 -0.22 10.82
CA LYS A 181 -3.88 -0.78 11.96
C LYS A 181 -3.40 -2.18 12.33
N ASN A 182 -3.20 -3.05 11.33
CA ASN A 182 -2.70 -4.42 11.54
C ASN A 182 -1.28 -4.42 12.12
N LYS A 183 -0.38 -3.57 11.62
CA LYS A 183 0.97 -3.40 12.17
C LYS A 183 0.94 -2.96 13.63
N LYS A 184 0.10 -1.96 13.98
CA LYS A 184 -0.09 -1.51 15.38
C LYS A 184 -0.66 -2.61 16.27
N ALA A 185 -1.61 -3.40 15.78
CA ALA A 185 -2.16 -4.53 16.52
C ALA A 185 -1.10 -5.61 16.80
N ALA A 186 -0.33 -6.00 15.77
CA ALA A 186 0.78 -6.95 15.92
C ALA A 186 1.82 -6.46 16.93
N SER A 187 2.20 -5.17 16.88
CA SER A 187 3.12 -4.57 17.85
C SER A 187 2.57 -4.60 19.29
N ARG A 188 1.26 -4.37 19.49
CA ARG A 188 0.63 -4.46 20.82
C ARG A 188 0.67 -5.89 21.36
N THR A 189 0.28 -6.87 20.55
CA THR A 189 0.34 -8.29 20.92
C THR A 189 1.76 -8.72 21.28
N TYR A 190 2.75 -8.28 20.50
CA TYR A 190 4.16 -8.53 20.79
C TYR A 190 4.59 -7.93 22.13
N ARG A 191 4.25 -6.67 22.41
CA ARG A 191 4.56 -6.01 23.69
C ARG A 191 3.93 -6.73 24.87
N SER A 192 2.67 -7.15 24.76
CA SER A 192 1.97 -7.91 25.81
C SER A 192 2.65 -9.26 26.07
N LYS A 193 2.94 -10.04 25.01
CA LYS A 193 3.66 -11.32 25.14
C LYS A 193 5.04 -11.13 25.75
N ARG A 194 5.78 -10.09 25.37
CA ARG A 194 7.08 -9.75 25.95
C ARG A 194 6.97 -9.42 27.44
N LYS A 195 5.96 -8.64 27.86
CA LYS A 195 5.73 -8.30 29.27
C LYS A 195 5.51 -9.55 30.12
N VAL A 196 4.69 -10.49 29.63
CA VAL A 196 4.43 -11.77 30.32
C VAL A 196 5.70 -12.62 30.46
N ARG A 197 6.52 -12.71 29.39
CA ARG A 197 7.79 -13.45 29.47
C ARG A 197 8.76 -12.83 30.48
N LEU A 198 8.85 -11.50 30.49
CA LEU A 198 9.73 -10.79 31.42
C LEU A 198 9.26 -10.95 32.87
N SER A 199 7.95 -10.86 33.12
CA SER A 199 7.40 -11.07 34.46
C SER A 199 7.60 -12.49 34.95
N LEU A 200 7.47 -13.49 34.07
CA LEU A 200 7.74 -14.88 34.43
C LEU A 200 9.22 -15.11 34.74
N ALA A 201 10.13 -14.51 33.97
CA ALA A 201 11.57 -14.57 34.23
C ALA A 201 11.93 -13.94 35.58
N MET A 202 11.39 -12.75 35.89
CA MET A 202 11.60 -12.10 37.18
C MET A 202 11.02 -12.91 38.36
N ALA A 203 9.86 -13.53 38.17
CA ALA A 203 9.26 -14.40 39.19
C ALA A 203 10.09 -15.67 39.41
N ALA A 204 10.67 -16.24 38.36
CA ALA A 204 11.56 -17.40 38.46
C ALA A 204 12.87 -17.05 39.18
N GLU A 205 13.47 -15.88 38.88
CA GLU A 205 14.65 -15.40 39.62
C GLU A 205 14.35 -15.14 41.10
N SER A 206 13.20 -14.54 41.41
CA SER A 206 12.76 -14.29 42.79
C SER A 206 12.47 -15.59 43.56
N ALA A 207 11.98 -16.64 42.89
CA ALA A 207 11.76 -17.95 43.48
C ALA A 207 13.07 -18.69 43.75
N PHE A 208 14.10 -18.48 42.90
CA PHE A 208 15.43 -19.04 43.10
C PHE A 208 16.16 -18.39 44.29
N THR A 209 16.00 -17.08 44.47
CA THR A 209 16.58 -16.37 45.64
C THR A 209 15.81 -16.62 46.95
N ALA A 210 14.52 -16.93 46.89
CA ALA A 210 13.71 -17.27 48.08
C ALA A 210 13.84 -18.74 48.52
N ALA A 211 14.34 -19.63 47.65
CA ALA A 211 14.54 -21.04 47.94
C ALA A 211 15.89 -21.36 48.62
N ASP A 212 16.68 -20.34 48.98
CA ASP A 212 17.90 -20.48 49.77
C ASP A 212 17.70 -19.94 51.21
N PRO A 213 17.17 -20.75 52.15
CA PRO A 213 17.23 -20.48 53.58
C PRO A 213 18.49 -21.17 54.15
N GLY A 214 19.67 -20.63 53.86
CA GLY A 214 20.94 -21.21 54.32
C GLY A 214 22.00 -20.14 54.55
N GLY A 215 21.96 -19.51 55.73
CA GLY A 215 22.89 -18.44 56.10
C GLY A 215 24.36 -18.86 56.19
N SER A 216 25.23 -17.90 55.92
CA SER A 216 26.57 -17.83 56.48
C SER A 216 26.86 -16.35 56.76
N ASP A 217 26.76 -15.98 58.03
CA ASP A 217 27.30 -14.73 58.56
C ASP A 217 28.77 -14.61 58.21
N THR A 218 29.17 -13.49 57.63
CA THR A 218 30.49 -12.93 57.91
C THR A 218 30.38 -11.41 57.83
N GLU A 219 30.28 -10.81 59.01
CA GLU A 219 30.27 -9.37 59.22
C GLU A 219 31.71 -8.83 59.26
N ILE A 220 31.84 -7.56 58.85
CA ILE A 220 32.86 -6.56 59.19
C ILE A 220 34.09 -6.43 58.26
N GLY A 221 34.14 -5.24 57.63
CA GLY A 221 35.34 -4.62 57.07
C GLY A 221 35.06 -3.25 56.45
N SER A 222 34.70 -2.25 57.27
CA SER A 222 34.56 -0.84 56.86
C SER A 222 35.90 -0.15 56.59
N HIS A 223 35.98 0.60 55.48
CA HIS A 223 36.66 1.90 55.24
C HIS A 223 36.83 2.10 53.72
N SER A 224 36.81 3.27 53.07
CA SER A 224 36.34 4.64 53.27
C SER A 224 36.68 5.40 51.98
N GLU A 225 35.84 6.35 51.56
CA GLU A 225 36.12 7.53 50.70
C GLU A 225 36.79 7.29 49.32
N SER A 226 36.29 7.78 48.19
CA SER A 226 36.21 9.19 47.80
C SER A 226 35.78 9.20 46.30
N ASP A 227 34.76 9.98 45.94
CA ASP A 227 34.88 11.23 45.18
C ASP A 227 34.74 11.09 43.66
N SER A 228 34.16 12.14 43.10
CA SER A 228 34.21 12.61 41.72
C SER A 228 33.24 11.99 40.72
N GLY A 229 32.27 12.82 40.34
CA GLY A 229 31.23 12.51 39.38
C GLY A 229 31.65 12.60 37.93
N ARG A 230 30.70 12.29 37.04
CA ARG A 230 30.61 12.89 35.71
C ARG A 230 29.23 12.65 35.12
N LEU A 231 28.45 13.73 35.07
CA LEU A 231 27.58 14.05 33.93
C LEU A 231 28.31 13.73 32.63
N PHE A 232 27.64 13.18 31.61
CA PHE A 232 27.73 13.71 30.24
C PHE A 232 26.50 13.27 29.42
N TYR A 233 26.17 14.20 28.52
CA TYR A 233 25.07 14.31 27.57
C TYR A 233 24.79 13.09 26.69
#